data_AF-A0A965UK27-F1
#
_entry.id   AF-A0A965UK27-F1
#
_cell.length_a   1.000
_cell.length_b   1.000
_cell.length_c   1.000
_cell.angle_alpha   90.00
_cell.angle_beta   90.00
_cell.angle_gamma   90.00
#
_symmetry.space_group_name_H-M   'P 1'
#
loop_
_entity.id
_entity.type
_entity.pdbx_description
1 polymer ?
#
loop_
_entity_poly.entity_id
_entity_poly.type
_entity_poly.pdbx_seq_one_letter_code
_entity_poly.pdbx_strand_id
1 'polypeptide(L)'
;MNTPNFTTLIKDAELAAHSWNEFDIATLSCNEAFGLPFNAAKETLTNNVTIAESRKFDLSVFSGAESAFKFPDLETNIVVRVTRKPTAHSKLERIDDKIEQLEQKLKVAKIERKKLIEQLAVTGDVDMITDKINLAFTRLK
;
A
#
# COMPACT_ATOMS: atom_id res chain seq x y z
N MET A 1 8.90 7.18 36.70
CA MET A 1 8.24 6.49 35.58
C MET A 1 7.84 5.11 36.08
N ASN A 2 6.57 4.72 35.98
CA ASN A 2 6.13 3.39 36.42
C ASN A 2 6.66 2.34 35.44
N THR A 3 7.46 1.40 35.93
CA THR A 3 7.90 0.24 35.15
C THR A 3 6.67 -0.62 34.82
N PRO A 4 6.40 -0.94 33.54
CA PRO A 4 5.32 -1.83 33.18
C PRO A 4 5.49 -3.17 33.89
N ASN A 5 4.42 -3.66 34.52
CA ASN A 5 4.38 -5.00 35.09
C ASN A 5 3.38 -5.86 34.30
N PHE A 6 3.38 -7.16 34.56
CA PHE A 6 2.50 -8.10 33.87
C PHE A 6 1.03 -7.67 33.92
N THR A 7 0.54 -7.26 35.09
CA THR A 7 -0.85 -6.85 35.27
C THR A 7 -1.20 -5.59 34.47
N THR A 8 -0.31 -4.60 34.39
CA THR A 8 -0.54 -3.40 33.56
C THR A 8 -0.52 -3.74 32.08
N LEU A 9 0.41 -4.61 31.64
CA LEU A 9 0.50 -5.03 30.24
C LEU A 9 -0.72 -5.82 29.79
N ILE A 10 -1.28 -6.69 30.64
CA ILE A 10 -2.52 -7.43 30.32
C ILE A 10 -3.70 -6.47 30.17
N LYS A 11 -3.82 -5.46 31.05
CA LYS A 11 -4.88 -4.46 30.94
C LYS A 11 -4.77 -3.64 29.67
N ASP A 12 -3.55 -3.21 29.32
CA ASP A 12 -3.31 -2.47 28.07
C ASP A 12 -3.60 -3.33 26.84
N ALA A 13 -3.26 -4.63 26.89
CA ALA A 13 -3.55 -5.58 25.82
C ALA A 13 -5.06 -5.81 25.65
N GLU A 14 -5.81 -5.92 26.75
CA GLU A 14 -7.27 -6.05 26.74
C GLU A 14 -7.94 -4.81 26.15
N LEU A 15 -7.51 -3.62 26.57
CA LEU A 15 -7.98 -2.35 26.01
C LEU A 15 -7.68 -2.26 24.51
N ALA A 16 -6.45 -2.57 24.11
CA ALA A 16 -6.05 -2.54 22.70
C ALA A 16 -6.86 -3.53 21.86
N ALA A 17 -7.11 -4.74 22.37
CA ALA A 17 -7.92 -5.75 21.70
C ALA A 17 -9.38 -5.29 21.53
N HIS A 18 -9.97 -4.68 22.56
CA HIS A 18 -11.32 -4.14 22.50
C HIS A 18 -11.44 -3.01 21.48
N SER A 19 -10.57 -2.00 21.56
CA SER A 19 -10.57 -0.88 20.61
C SER A 19 -10.29 -1.32 19.18
N TRP A 20 -9.38 -2.29 18.97
CA TRP A 20 -9.12 -2.84 17.65
C TRP A 20 -10.34 -3.59 17.09
N ASN A 21 -11.05 -4.37 17.92
CA ASN A 21 -12.25 -5.07 17.51
C ASN A 21 -13.35 -4.10 17.03
N GLU A 22 -13.61 -3.04 17.79
CA GLU A 22 -14.60 -2.01 17.43
C GLU A 22 -14.19 -1.28 16.14
N PHE A 23 -12.93 -0.88 16.04
CA PHE A 23 -12.40 -0.23 14.85
C PHE A 23 -12.53 -1.12 13.61
N ASP A 24 -12.19 -2.41 13.71
CA ASP A 24 -12.24 -3.34 12.59
C ASP A 24 -13.68 -3.62 12.15
N ILE A 25 -14.64 -3.76 13.08
CA ILE A 25 -16.07 -3.87 12.74
C ILE A 25 -16.56 -2.60 12.04
N ALA A 26 -16.28 -1.42 12.62
CA ALA A 26 -16.71 -0.15 12.04
C ALA A 26 -16.10 0.08 10.65
N THR A 27 -14.83 -0.27 10.48
CA THR A 27 -14.14 -0.17 9.19
C THR A 27 -14.76 -1.11 8.16
N LEU A 28 -15.07 -2.35 8.54
CA LEU A 28 -15.76 -3.30 7.68
C LEU A 28 -17.13 -2.77 7.24
N SER A 29 -17.97 -2.36 8.19
CA SER A 29 -19.31 -1.84 7.88
C SER A 29 -19.26 -0.55 7.05
N CYS A 30 -18.32 0.35 7.33
CA CYS A 30 -18.12 1.57 6.53
C CYS A 30 -17.68 1.24 5.10
N ASN A 31 -16.76 0.28 4.96
CA ASN A 31 -16.33 -0.17 3.64
C ASN A 31 -17.46 -0.83 2.86
N GLU A 32 -18.29 -1.66 3.51
CA GLU A 32 -19.46 -2.28 2.87
C GLU A 32 -20.51 -1.25 2.46
N ALA A 33 -20.85 -0.31 3.34
CA ALA A 33 -21.89 0.67 3.10
C ALA A 33 -21.50 1.78 2.11
N PHE A 34 -20.24 2.24 2.16
CA PHE A 34 -19.79 3.42 1.42
C PHE A 34 -18.59 3.14 0.51
N GLY A 35 -17.65 2.31 0.97
CA GLY A 35 -16.43 1.97 0.22
C GLY A 35 -16.71 1.19 -1.06
N LEU A 36 -17.52 0.13 -1.00
CA LEU A 36 -17.86 -0.71 -2.14
C LEU A 36 -18.63 0.07 -3.22
N PRO A 37 -19.71 0.81 -2.91
CA PRO A 37 -20.40 1.62 -3.93
C PRO A 37 -19.51 2.71 -4.53
N PHE A 38 -18.70 3.39 -3.72
CA PHE A 38 -17.75 4.40 -4.19
C PHE A 38 -16.71 3.79 -5.14
N ASN A 39 -16.11 2.67 -4.77
CA ASN A 39 -15.12 2.00 -5.61
C ASN A 39 -15.72 1.50 -6.92
N ALA A 40 -16.95 0.96 -6.91
CA ALA A 40 -17.65 0.56 -8.12
C ALA A 40 -17.93 1.75 -9.06
N ALA A 41 -18.37 2.89 -8.53
CA ALA A 41 -18.59 4.11 -9.30
C ALA A 41 -17.27 4.67 -9.88
N LYS A 42 -16.21 4.70 -9.07
CA LYS A 42 -14.86 5.12 -9.48
C LYS A 42 -14.30 4.23 -10.57
N GLU A 43 -14.43 2.90 -10.45
CA GLU A 43 -13.98 1.95 -11.44
C GLU A 43 -14.74 2.13 -12.76
N THR A 44 -16.06 2.31 -12.69
CA THR A 44 -16.91 2.60 -13.85
C THR A 44 -16.44 3.86 -14.58
N LEU A 45 -16.19 4.97 -13.85
CA LEU A 45 -15.67 6.20 -14.44
C LEU A 45 -14.28 5.98 -15.04
N THR A 46 -13.39 5.26 -14.36
CA THR A 46 -12.03 4.95 -14.85
C THR A 46 -12.09 4.18 -16.16
N ASN A 47 -12.97 3.17 -16.25
CA ASN A 47 -13.16 2.39 -17.46
C ASN A 47 -13.68 3.26 -18.61
N ASN A 48 -14.67 4.13 -18.35
CA ASN A 48 -15.21 5.04 -19.36
C ASN A 48 -14.17 6.05 -19.86
N VAL A 49 -13.37 6.64 -18.96
CA VAL A 49 -12.28 7.55 -19.33
C VAL A 49 -11.20 6.82 -20.15
N THR A 50 -10.90 5.56 -19.80
CA THR A 50 -9.96 4.72 -20.56
C THR A 50 -10.47 4.45 -21.98
N ILE A 51 -11.76 4.11 -22.12
CA ILE A 51 -12.41 3.94 -23.43
C ILE A 51 -12.41 5.27 -24.21
N ALA A 52 -12.67 6.40 -23.57
CA ALA A 52 -12.62 7.71 -24.21
C ALA A 52 -11.23 8.03 -24.78
N GLU A 53 -10.14 7.77 -24.04
CA GLU A 53 -8.77 7.94 -24.57
C GLU A 53 -8.50 7.02 -25.76
N SER A 54 -8.95 5.77 -25.71
CA SER A 54 -8.81 4.83 -26.83
C SER A 54 -9.50 5.32 -28.11
N ARG A 55 -10.57 6.11 -27.96
CA ARG A 55 -11.33 6.75 -29.04
C ARG A 55 -10.80 8.14 -29.40
N LYS A 56 -9.61 8.50 -28.90
CA LYS A 56 -8.92 9.79 -29.13
C LYS A 56 -9.70 11.01 -28.63
N PHE A 57 -10.52 10.83 -27.59
CA PHE A 57 -11.12 11.96 -26.89
C PHE A 57 -10.03 12.75 -26.15
N ASP A 58 -10.07 14.08 -26.23
CA ASP A 58 -9.12 14.91 -25.49
C ASP A 58 -9.46 14.91 -24.00
N LEU A 59 -8.67 14.19 -23.21
CA LEU A 59 -8.84 14.11 -21.76
C LEU A 59 -8.26 15.32 -21.00
N SER A 60 -7.58 16.25 -21.68
CA SER A 60 -7.00 17.43 -21.02
C SER A 60 -8.06 18.33 -20.38
N VAL A 61 -9.28 18.32 -20.90
CA VAL A 61 -10.45 19.03 -20.37
C VAL A 61 -10.87 18.58 -18.97
N PHE A 62 -10.45 17.38 -18.55
CA PHE A 62 -10.71 16.82 -17.22
C PHE A 62 -9.49 16.94 -16.28
N SER A 63 -8.50 17.74 -16.66
CA SER A 63 -7.27 17.93 -15.89
C SER A 63 -7.27 19.25 -15.10
N GLY A 64 -6.55 19.29 -13.98
CA GLY A 64 -6.32 20.53 -13.22
C GLY A 64 -7.50 21.02 -12.37
N ALA A 65 -7.37 22.27 -11.90
CA ALA A 65 -8.31 22.91 -10.97
C ALA A 65 -9.62 23.37 -11.64
N GLU A 66 -9.61 23.55 -12.96
CA GLU A 66 -10.78 23.91 -13.79
C GLU A 66 -11.26 22.72 -14.64
N SER A 67 -11.05 21.49 -14.13
CA SER A 67 -11.55 20.26 -14.75
C SER A 67 -13.06 20.32 -14.96
N ALA A 68 -13.54 19.79 -16.09
CA ALA A 68 -14.97 19.60 -16.33
C ALA A 68 -15.63 18.60 -15.35
N PHE A 69 -14.86 17.87 -14.55
CA PHE A 69 -15.34 17.04 -13.43
C PHE A 69 -15.23 17.74 -12.07
N LYS A 70 -15.41 19.06 -12.05
CA LYS A 70 -15.56 19.86 -10.84
C LYS A 70 -17.05 19.98 -10.49
N PHE A 71 -17.42 19.52 -9.31
CA PHE A 71 -18.78 19.53 -8.79
C PHE A 71 -18.82 20.33 -7.47
N PRO A 72 -18.97 21.67 -7.52
CA PRO A 72 -18.93 22.52 -6.32
C PRO A 72 -20.01 22.16 -5.29
N ASP A 73 -21.21 21.80 -5.75
CA ASP A 73 -22.33 21.41 -4.87
C ASP A 73 -22.05 20.12 -4.08
N LEU A 74 -21.09 19.30 -4.56
CA LEU A 74 -20.62 18.08 -3.91
C LEU A 74 -19.23 18.25 -3.28
N GLU A 75 -18.70 19.48 -3.26
CA GLU A 75 -17.36 19.83 -2.76
C GLU A 75 -16.23 18.94 -3.34
N THR A 76 -16.40 18.47 -4.58
CA THR A 76 -15.53 17.44 -5.17
C THR A 76 -14.99 17.87 -6.54
N ASN A 77 -13.70 17.63 -6.78
CA ASN A 77 -13.07 17.76 -8.10
C ASN A 77 -12.34 16.47 -8.47
N ILE A 78 -12.71 15.87 -9.60
CA ILE A 78 -12.04 14.67 -10.14
C ILE A 78 -11.04 15.10 -11.22
N VAL A 79 -9.76 14.81 -10.99
CA VAL A 79 -8.69 15.16 -11.93
C VAL A 79 -8.21 13.91 -12.66
N VAL A 80 -8.39 13.89 -13.97
CA VAL A 80 -7.85 12.85 -14.84
C VAL A 80 -6.36 13.11 -15.06
N ARG A 81 -5.52 12.14 -14.68
CA ARG A 81 -4.07 12.18 -14.88
C ARG A 81 -3.66 11.06 -15.82
N VAL A 82 -3.19 11.42 -17.01
CA VAL A 82 -2.73 10.45 -18.01
C VAL A 82 -1.22 10.31 -17.92
N THR A 83 -0.75 9.17 -17.41
CA THR A 83 0.66 8.80 -17.44
C THR A 83 0.95 8.03 -18.73
N ARG A 84 1.79 8.58 -19.60
CA ARG A 84 2.18 7.93 -20.87
C ARG A 84 3.48 7.15 -20.67
N LYS A 85 3.53 5.93 -21.21
CA LYS A 85 4.78 5.18 -21.37
C LYS A 85 5.31 5.36 -22.79
N PRO A 86 6.64 5.43 -22.98
CA PRO A 86 7.21 5.44 -24.33
C PRO A 86 6.86 4.14 -25.07
N THR A 87 6.88 4.19 -26.39
CA THR A 87 6.88 2.97 -27.21
C THR A 87 8.14 2.15 -26.93
N ALA A 88 8.08 0.85 -27.24
CA ALA A 88 9.25 -0.03 -27.12
C ALA A 88 10.46 0.58 -27.84
N HIS A 89 11.60 0.56 -27.18
CA HIS A 89 12.84 1.13 -27.69
C HIS A 89 14.02 0.32 -27.15
N SER A 90 14.88 -0.17 -28.03
CA SER A 90 15.99 -1.08 -27.67
C SER A 90 16.94 -0.54 -26.60
N LYS A 91 17.14 0.78 -26.52
CA LYS A 91 17.90 1.40 -25.42
C LYS A 91 17.20 1.28 -24.05
N LEU A 92 15.87 1.37 -24.02
CA LEU A 92 15.09 1.21 -22.79
C LEU A 92 15.07 -0.26 -22.39
N GLU A 93 14.81 -1.17 -23.34
CA GLU A 93 14.85 -2.63 -23.10
C GLU A 93 16.17 -3.08 -22.47
N ARG A 94 17.32 -2.61 -22.99
CA ARG A 94 18.64 -2.91 -22.39
C ARG A 94 18.80 -2.38 -20.96
N ILE A 95 18.18 -1.26 -20.63
CA ILE A 95 18.20 -0.70 -19.27
C ILE A 95 17.27 -1.52 -18.38
N ASP A 96 16.08 -1.87 -18.86
CA ASP A 96 15.09 -2.68 -18.14
C ASP A 96 15.66 -4.07 -17.83
N ASP A 97 16.30 -4.74 -18.81
CA ASP A 97 17.00 -6.01 -18.60
C ASP A 97 18.10 -5.90 -17.52
N LYS A 98 18.83 -4.77 -17.52
CA LYS A 98 19.87 -4.51 -16.52
C LYS A 98 19.25 -4.28 -15.14
N ILE A 99 18.13 -3.57 -15.06
CA ILE A 99 17.38 -3.37 -13.81
C ILE A 99 16.93 -4.73 -13.27
N GLU A 100 16.31 -5.57 -14.10
CA GLU A 100 15.85 -6.89 -13.70
C GLU A 100 17.00 -7.78 -13.19
N GLN A 101 18.13 -7.78 -13.88
CA GLN A 101 19.33 -8.49 -13.41
C GLN A 101 19.84 -7.98 -12.07
N LEU A 102 19.83 -6.66 -11.85
CA LEU A 102 20.26 -6.05 -10.58
C LEU A 102 19.27 -6.35 -9.46
N GLU A 103 17.97 -6.31 -9.72
CA GLU A 103 16.93 -6.68 -8.76
C GLU A 103 17.05 -8.14 -8.33
N GLN A 104 17.31 -9.04 -9.28
CA GLN A 104 17.54 -10.44 -8.98
C GLN A 104 18.82 -10.66 -8.15
N LYS A 105 19.91 -9.97 -8.48
CA LYS A 105 21.14 -10.01 -7.67
C LYS A 105 20.91 -9.48 -6.26
N LEU A 106 20.17 -8.38 -6.13
CA LEU A 106 19.80 -7.81 -4.82
C LEU A 106 18.97 -8.80 -4.01
N LYS A 107 18.02 -9.50 -4.64
CA LYS A 107 17.20 -10.52 -3.99
C LYS A 107 18.07 -11.66 -3.45
N VAL A 108 19.00 -12.18 -4.24
CA VAL A 108 19.95 -13.23 -3.82
C VAL A 108 20.79 -12.75 -2.64
N ALA A 109 21.41 -11.58 -2.75
CA ALA A 109 22.22 -11.01 -1.67
C ALA A 109 21.44 -10.81 -0.36
N LYS A 110 20.15 -10.42 -0.43
CA LYS A 110 19.28 -10.33 0.75
C LYS A 110 19.04 -11.69 1.41
N ILE A 111 18.87 -12.76 0.62
CA ILE A 111 18.69 -14.13 1.12
C ILE A 111 19.99 -14.62 1.76
N GLU A 112 21.13 -14.42 1.09
CA GLU A 112 22.45 -14.77 1.62
C GLU A 112 22.73 -14.07 2.95
N ARG A 113 22.47 -12.75 3.02
CA ARG A 113 22.59 -11.98 4.27
C ARG A 113 21.71 -12.55 5.37
N LYS A 114 20.45 -12.89 5.07
CA LYS A 114 19.53 -13.47 6.07
C LYS A 114 20.07 -14.80 6.61
N LYS A 115 20.52 -15.69 5.71
CA LYS A 115 21.11 -16.98 6.08
C LYS A 115 22.38 -16.81 6.91
N LEU A 116 23.24 -15.86 6.54
CA LEU A 116 24.47 -15.57 7.27
C LEU A 116 24.18 -15.05 8.68
N ILE A 117 23.19 -14.15 8.84
CA ILE A 117 22.76 -13.68 10.16
C ILE A 117 22.30 -14.86 11.03
N GLU A 118 21.46 -15.74 10.48
CA GLU A 118 20.99 -16.94 11.19
C GLU A 118 22.16 -17.85 11.59
N GLN A 119 23.13 -18.06 10.69
CA GLN A 119 24.32 -18.87 10.98
C GLN A 119 25.18 -18.25 12.07
N LEU A 120 25.50 -16.96 11.98
CA LEU A 120 26.34 -16.25 12.95
C LEU A 120 25.69 -16.21 14.34
N ALA A 121 24.35 -16.11 14.39
CA ALA A 121 23.61 -16.17 15.64
C ALA A 121 23.67 -17.57 16.29
N VAL A 122 23.62 -18.63 15.46
CA VAL A 122 23.76 -20.02 15.94
C VAL A 122 25.18 -20.33 16.39
N THR A 123 26.20 -19.82 15.72
CA THR A 123 27.61 -20.02 16.11
C THR A 123 28.04 -19.15 17.29
N GLY A 124 27.22 -18.17 17.68
CA GLY A 124 27.53 -17.23 18.76
C GLY A 124 28.51 -16.12 18.35
N ASP A 125 28.74 -15.94 17.05
CA ASP A 125 29.59 -14.87 16.52
C ASP A 125 28.91 -13.50 16.57
N VAL A 126 27.59 -13.46 16.69
CA VAL A 126 26.80 -12.24 16.90
C VAL A 126 25.69 -12.46 17.92
N ASP A 127 25.44 -11.43 18.73
CA ASP A 127 24.26 -11.36 19.58
C ASP A 127 23.09 -10.73 18.84
N MET A 128 21.89 -11.30 19.00
CA MET A 128 20.66 -10.74 18.45
C MET A 128 20.09 -9.71 19.43
N ILE A 129 20.07 -8.44 19.02
CA ILE A 129 19.46 -7.34 19.78
C ILE A 129 18.10 -6.96 19.20
N THR A 130 17.20 -6.48 20.07
CA THR A 130 15.88 -5.99 19.65
C THR A 130 16.02 -4.67 18.90
N ASP A 131 15.71 -4.69 17.60
CA ASP A 131 15.63 -3.47 16.77
C ASP A 131 14.27 -2.76 16.91
N LYS A 132 13.17 -3.53 16.77
CA LYS A 132 11.81 -2.99 16.85
C LYS A 132 10.83 -4.03 17.38
N ILE A 133 9.82 -3.58 18.12
CA ILE A 133 8.64 -4.35 18.52
C ILE A 133 7.42 -3.79 17.75
N ASN A 134 6.60 -4.67 17.16
CA ASN A 134 5.31 -4.31 16.56
C ASN A 134 4.22 -5.22 17.14
N LEU A 135 3.00 -4.67 17.26
CA LEU A 135 1.80 -5.45 17.57
C LEU A 135 1.09 -5.80 16.26
N ALA A 136 0.81 -7.09 16.06
CA ALA A 136 0.02 -7.57 14.93
C ALA A 136 -1.33 -8.06 15.47
N PHE A 137 -2.41 -7.47 14.97
CA PHE A 137 -3.77 -7.83 15.33
C PHE A 137 -4.39 -8.68 14.23
N THR A 138 -5.02 -9.78 14.61
CA THR A 138 -5.69 -10.70 13.69
C THR A 138 -6.97 -11.19 14.31
N ARG A 139 -8.00 -11.43 13.50
CA ARG A 139 -9.21 -12.12 13.95
C ARG A 139 -8.88 -13.56 14.34
N LEU A 140 -9.47 -14.03 15.43
CA LEU A 140 -9.48 -15.45 15.75
C LEU A 140 -10.42 -16.14 14.74
N LYS A 141 -9.94 -17.24 14.14
CA LYS A 141 -10.74 -18.07 13.23
C LYS A 141 -11.68 -18.98 14.01
#